data_AF-A0A3D1FXP2-F1
#
_entry.id   AF-A0A3D1FXP2-F1
#
_cell.length_a   1.000
_cell.length_b   1.000
_cell.length_c   1.000
_cell.angle_alpha   90.00
_cell.angle_beta   90.00
_cell.angle_gamma   90.00
#
_symmetry.space_group_name_H-M   'P 1'
#
loop_
_entity.id
_entity.type
_entity.pdbx_description
1 polymer ?
#
loop_
_entity_poly.entity_id
_entity_poly.type
_entity_poly.pdbx_seq_one_letter_code
_entity_poly.pdbx_strand_id
1 'polypeptide(L)'
;MPIPMVDLPKIHAPYQGALDEAVLSVVHGGGYIGGPVVEAFEKQAASFLDAPIIGVGNGTDALQIALMSLGIQPGDEVIVPAFTYAASAEVIALLGAV
;
A
#
# COMPACT_ATOMS: atom_id res chain seq x y z
N MET A 1 29.22 7.99 16.84
CA MET A 1 28.25 7.02 16.29
C MET A 1 27.19 7.83 15.56
N PRO A 2 26.97 7.64 14.26
CA PRO A 2 25.93 8.39 13.54
C PRO A 2 24.54 7.98 14.06
N ILE A 3 23.65 8.96 14.28
CA ILE A 3 22.25 8.70 14.63
C ILE A 3 21.47 8.60 13.32
N PRO A 4 20.93 7.42 12.96
CA PRO A 4 20.17 7.26 11.72
C PRO A 4 18.81 7.97 11.83
N MET A 5 18.30 8.47 10.70
CA MET A 5 16.96 9.05 10.62
C MET A 5 15.87 8.01 10.91
N VAL A 6 16.06 6.76 10.43
CA VAL A 6 15.20 5.60 10.69
C VAL A 6 16.07 4.35 10.80
N ASP A 7 15.84 3.52 11.81
CA ASP A 7 16.56 2.25 12.05
C ASP A 7 15.57 1.08 11.94
N LEU A 8 15.36 0.59 10.71
CA LEU A 8 14.44 -0.51 10.43
C LEU A 8 14.84 -1.82 11.13
N PRO A 9 16.13 -2.24 11.14
CA PRO A 9 16.57 -3.43 11.89
C PRO A 9 16.14 -3.40 13.34
N LYS A 10 16.30 -2.27 14.02
CA LYS A 10 15.88 -2.11 15.42
C LYS A 10 14.35 -2.18 15.59
N ILE A 11 13.59 -1.65 14.63
CA ILE A 11 12.12 -1.68 14.64
C ILE A 11 11.59 -3.11 14.52
N HIS A 12 12.13 -3.92 13.59
CA HIS A 12 11.60 -5.27 13.34
C HIS A 12 12.24 -6.37 14.21
N ALA A 13 13.39 -6.12 14.85
CA ALA A 13 14.09 -7.11 15.67
C ALA A 13 13.20 -7.85 16.70
N PRO A 14 12.27 -7.20 17.43
CA PRO A 14 11.37 -7.90 18.36
C PRO A 14 10.42 -8.90 17.68
N TYR A 15 10.19 -8.76 16.37
CA TYR A 15 9.24 -9.56 15.59
C TYR A 15 9.94 -10.57 14.65
N GLN A 16 11.28 -10.63 14.66
CA GLN A 16 12.06 -11.39 13.67
C GLN A 16 11.59 -12.85 13.53
N GLY A 17 11.41 -13.56 14.64
CA GLY A 17 10.97 -14.96 14.61
C GLY A 17 9.61 -15.16 13.93
N ALA A 18 8.66 -14.26 14.18
CA ALA A 18 7.34 -14.31 13.55
C ALA A 18 7.39 -13.95 12.06
N LEU A 19 8.26 -13.00 11.68
CA LEU A 19 8.48 -12.64 10.28
C LEU A 19 9.12 -13.80 9.51
N ASP A 20 10.13 -14.45 10.08
CA ASP A 20 10.81 -15.60 9.48
C ASP A 20 9.81 -16.76 9.24
N GLU A 21 8.98 -17.07 10.25
CA GLU A 21 7.94 -18.08 10.14
C GLU A 21 6.94 -17.75 9.02
N ALA A 22 6.43 -16.51 8.98
CA ALA A 22 5.46 -16.08 7.98
C ALA A 22 6.02 -16.16 6.56
N VAL A 23 7.26 -15.69 6.35
CA VAL A 23 7.93 -15.73 5.04
C VAL A 23 8.18 -17.17 4.61
N LEU A 24 8.75 -18.02 5.49
CA LEU A 24 9.05 -19.41 5.16
C LEU A 24 7.78 -20.22 4.88
N SER A 25 6.67 -19.94 5.57
CA SER A 25 5.38 -20.58 5.31
C SER A 25 4.89 -20.32 3.88
N VAL A 26 4.98 -19.08 3.39
CA VAL A 26 4.63 -18.74 2.00
C VAL A 26 5.58 -19.42 1.00
N VAL A 27 6.88 -19.41 1.27
CA VAL A 27 7.90 -20.08 0.42
C VAL A 27 7.62 -21.57 0.29
N HIS A 28 7.35 -22.25 1.41
CA HIS A 28 7.03 -23.68 1.41
C HIS A 28 5.67 -23.98 0.79
N GLY A 29 4.70 -23.07 0.91
CA GLY A 29 3.36 -23.21 0.34
C GLY A 29 3.26 -22.89 -1.16
N GLY A 30 4.20 -22.14 -1.73
CA GLY A 30 4.24 -21.78 -3.15
C GLY A 30 3.19 -20.77 -3.62
N GLY A 31 2.35 -20.25 -2.72
CA GLY A 31 1.29 -19.29 -3.01
C GLY A 31 1.78 -17.84 -2.95
N TYR A 32 2.46 -17.38 -4.00
CA TYR A 32 3.12 -16.07 -4.01
C TYR A 32 2.24 -14.87 -4.39
N ILE A 33 1.09 -15.10 -5.01
CA ILE A 33 0.19 -14.05 -5.51
C ILE A 33 -1.24 -14.37 -5.08
N GLY A 34 -1.93 -13.40 -4.47
CA GLY A 34 -3.36 -13.53 -4.12
C GLY A 34 -3.68 -14.70 -3.19
N GLY A 35 -2.73 -15.10 -2.35
CA GLY A 35 -2.87 -16.25 -1.44
C GLY A 35 -3.59 -15.91 -0.12
N PRO A 36 -3.79 -16.93 0.74
CA PRO A 36 -4.52 -16.79 2.00
C PRO A 36 -3.93 -15.75 2.97
N VAL A 37 -2.62 -15.46 2.87
CA VAL A 37 -1.97 -14.41 3.66
C VAL A 37 -2.49 -13.03 3.29
N VAL A 38 -2.73 -12.77 2.00
CA VAL A 38 -3.30 -11.49 1.52
C VAL A 38 -4.74 -11.36 1.99
N GLU A 39 -5.56 -12.40 1.81
CA GLU A 39 -6.97 -12.40 2.26
C GLU A 39 -7.08 -12.18 3.79
N ALA A 40 -6.20 -12.82 4.57
CA ALA A 40 -6.16 -12.63 6.01
C ALA A 40 -5.77 -11.20 6.39
N PHE A 41 -4.78 -10.62 5.70
CA PHE A 41 -4.40 -9.22 5.89
C PHE A 41 -5.55 -8.26 5.56
N GLU A 42 -6.19 -8.41 4.40
CA GLU A 42 -7.32 -7.57 3.98
C GLU A 42 -8.47 -7.62 4.99
N LYS A 43 -8.79 -8.81 5.51
CA LYS A 43 -9.82 -8.98 6.54
C LYS A 43 -9.45 -8.29 7.86
N GLN A 44 -8.20 -8.40 8.29
CA GLN A 44 -7.72 -7.76 9.52
C GLN A 44 -7.68 -6.23 9.36
N ALA A 45 -7.17 -5.74 8.23
CA ALA A 45 -7.13 -4.32 7.90
C ALA A 45 -8.54 -3.74 7.79
N ALA A 46 -9.48 -4.47 7.19
CA ALA A 46 -10.87 -4.06 7.08
C ALA A 46 -11.53 -3.92 8.46
N SER A 47 -11.25 -4.85 9.37
CA SER A 47 -11.72 -4.75 10.76
C SER A 47 -11.06 -3.61 11.52
N PHE A 48 -9.80 -3.29 11.23
CA PHE A 48 -9.07 -2.21 11.92
C PHE A 48 -9.51 -0.82 11.45
N LEU A 49 -9.78 -0.66 10.15
CA LEU A 49 -10.16 0.60 9.53
C LEU A 49 -11.68 0.83 9.47
N ASP A 50 -12.48 -0.18 9.82
CA ASP A 50 -13.94 -0.19 9.69
C ASP A 50 -14.41 0.13 8.25
N ALA A 51 -13.75 -0.49 7.27
CA ALA A 51 -14.01 -0.28 5.84
C ALA A 51 -13.65 -1.52 5.01
N PRO A 52 -14.25 -1.72 3.82
CA PRO A 52 -13.78 -2.72 2.86
C PRO A 52 -12.34 -2.42 2.43
N ILE A 53 -11.49 -3.44 2.28
CA ILE A 53 -10.08 -3.30 1.91
C ILE A 53 -9.75 -4.15 0.70
N ILE A 54 -8.92 -3.59 -0.18
CA ILE A 54 -8.28 -4.27 -1.30
C ILE A 54 -6.78 -3.96 -1.24
N GLY A 55 -5.94 -4.99 -1.19
CA GLY A 55 -4.50 -4.87 -1.23
C GLY A 55 -4.00 -4.57 -2.65
N VAL A 56 -3.11 -3.60 -2.79
CA VAL A 56 -2.50 -3.19 -4.06
C VAL A 56 -0.99 -3.02 -3.91
N GLY A 57 -0.27 -2.80 -5.02
CA GLY A 57 1.19 -2.83 -5.05
C GLY A 57 1.86 -1.74 -4.21
N ASN A 58 1.28 -0.53 -4.17
CA ASN A 58 1.81 0.61 -3.42
C ASN A 58 0.75 1.73 -3.26
N GLY A 59 1.10 2.82 -2.57
CA GLY A 59 0.20 3.96 -2.35
C GLY A 59 -0.13 4.78 -3.61
N THR A 60 0.77 4.85 -4.60
CA THR A 60 0.51 5.50 -5.89
C THR A 60 -0.54 4.72 -6.67
N ASP A 61 -0.40 3.38 -6.77
CA ASP A 61 -1.41 2.51 -7.38
C ASP A 61 -2.77 2.66 -6.68
N ALA A 62 -2.77 2.76 -5.34
CA ALA A 62 -3.99 2.93 -4.56
C ALA A 62 -4.72 4.23 -4.93
N LEU A 63 -4.01 5.35 -5.04
CA LEU A 63 -4.60 6.63 -5.47
C LEU A 63 -5.12 6.56 -6.90
N GLN A 64 -4.33 5.98 -7.82
CA GLN A 64 -4.73 5.86 -9.22
C GLN A 64 -5.99 4.99 -9.37
N ILE A 65 -6.03 3.81 -8.73
CA ILE A 65 -7.20 2.90 -8.77
C ILE A 65 -8.42 3.57 -8.14
N ALA A 66 -8.25 4.32 -7.05
CA ALA A 66 -9.34 5.08 -6.44
C ALA A 66 -9.92 6.11 -7.43
N LEU A 67 -9.09 6.92 -8.08
CA LEU A 67 -9.55 7.89 -9.09
C LEU A 67 -10.20 7.20 -10.30
N MET A 68 -9.65 6.10 -10.79
CA MET A 68 -10.26 5.29 -11.85
C MET A 68 -11.63 4.76 -11.45
N SER A 69 -11.80 4.32 -10.20
CA SER A 69 -13.08 3.80 -9.69
C SER A 69 -14.17 4.88 -9.56
N LEU A 70 -13.76 6.15 -9.37
CA LEU A 70 -14.65 7.31 -9.38
C LEU A 70 -15.03 7.74 -10.81
N GLY A 71 -14.43 7.13 -11.83
CA GLY A 71 -14.74 7.41 -13.23
C GLY A 71 -14.08 8.67 -13.78
N ILE A 72 -13.00 9.15 -13.16
CA ILE A 72 -12.24 10.33 -13.62
C ILE A 72 -11.86 10.18 -15.10
N GLN A 73 -12.17 11.21 -15.88
CA GLN A 73 -11.87 11.32 -17.31
C GLN A 73 -10.81 12.39 -17.57
N PRO A 74 -10.13 12.33 -18.74
CA PRO A 74 -9.25 13.39 -19.15
C PRO A 74 -9.95 14.76 -19.18
N GLY A 75 -9.31 15.76 -18.58
CA GLY A 75 -9.86 17.12 -18.42
C GLY A 75 -10.68 17.35 -17.15
N ASP A 76 -11.00 16.32 -16.36
CA ASP A 76 -11.59 16.51 -15.03
C ASP A 76 -10.58 17.15 -14.07
N GLU A 77 -11.08 17.93 -13.10
CA GLU A 77 -10.25 18.61 -12.10
C GLU A 77 -10.19 17.81 -10.79
N VAL A 78 -9.00 17.62 -10.23
CA VAL A 78 -8.80 16.97 -8.92
C VAL A 78 -7.95 17.86 -8.00
N ILE A 79 -8.57 18.32 -6.91
CA ILE A 79 -7.90 19.20 -5.95
C ILE A 79 -6.93 18.41 -5.07
N VAL A 80 -5.69 18.89 -4.97
CA VAL A 80 -4.61 18.32 -4.17
C VAL A 80 -3.91 19.43 -3.36
N PRO A 81 -3.42 19.16 -2.12
CA PRO A 81 -2.64 20.15 -1.38
C PRO A 81 -1.38 20.58 -2.14
N ALA A 82 -1.07 21.88 -2.13
CA ALA A 82 0.13 22.40 -2.77
C ALA A 82 1.45 21.89 -2.16
N PHE A 83 1.41 21.44 -0.90
CA PHE A 83 2.55 20.85 -0.19
C PHE A 83 2.25 19.39 0.19
N THR A 84 2.63 18.47 -0.70
CA THR A 84 2.50 17.02 -0.54
C THR A 84 3.63 16.31 -1.30
N TYR A 85 3.72 14.98 -1.18
CA TYR A 85 4.60 14.19 -2.02
C TYR A 85 4.06 14.10 -3.46
N ALA A 86 4.96 14.03 -4.46
CA ALA A 86 4.61 14.13 -5.88
C ALA A 86 3.54 13.11 -6.33
N ALA A 87 3.52 11.90 -5.76
CA ALA A 87 2.58 10.85 -6.10
C ALA A 87 1.10 11.30 -6.03
N SER A 88 0.75 12.23 -5.12
CA SER A 88 -0.61 12.75 -5.02
C SER A 88 -1.08 13.53 -6.25
N ALA A 89 -0.14 14.18 -6.96
CA ALA A 89 -0.44 14.95 -8.19
C ALA A 89 -0.12 14.15 -9.46
N GLU A 90 0.92 13.31 -9.43
CA GLU A 90 1.36 12.48 -10.56
C GLU A 90 0.23 11.59 -11.11
N VAL A 91 -0.56 10.97 -10.24
CA VAL A 91 -1.66 10.08 -10.64
C VAL A 91 -2.79 10.82 -11.37
N ILE A 92 -3.00 12.10 -11.06
CA ILE A 92 -4.01 12.95 -11.71
C ILE A 92 -3.59 13.19 -13.16
N ALA A 93 -2.34 13.63 -13.36
CA ALA A 93 -1.77 13.84 -14.68
C ALA A 93 -1.67 12.55 -15.50
N LEU A 94 -1.36 11.42 -14.86
CA LEU A 94 -1.31 10.09 -15.51
C LEU A 94 -2.66 9.68 -16.10
N LEU A 95 -3.77 10.07 -15.47
CA LEU A 95 -5.14 9.83 -15.95
C LEU A 95 -5.62 10.88 -16.97
N GLY A 96 -4.81 11.89 -17.28
CA GLY A 96 -5.15 13.00 -18.17
C GLY A 96 -6.07 14.05 -17.54
N ALA A 97 -6.31 13.96 -16.22
CA ALA A 97 -6.98 14.98 -15.43
C ALA A 97 -6.02 16.12 -15.06
N VAL A 98 -6.53 17.21 -14.47
CA VAL A 98 -5.76 18.41 -14.10
C VAL A 98 -5.95 18.85 -12.66
#